data_AF-A0A8C4TSJ0-F1
#
_entry.id   AF-A0A8C4TSJ0-F1
#
_cell.length_a   1.000
_cell.length_b   1.000
_cell.length_c   1.000
_cell.angle_alpha   90.00
_cell.angle_beta   90.00
_cell.angle_gamma   90.00
#
_symmetry.space_group_name_H-M   'P 1'
#
loop_
_entity.id
_entity.type
_entity.pdbx_description
1 polymer ?
#
loop_
_entity_poly.entity_id
_entity_poly.type
_entity_poly.pdbx_seq_one_letter_code
_entity_poly.pdbx_strand_id
1 'polypeptide(L)'
;MVKRKSSEGQEQESGRGIPLPIQTFLWRQTSAFLRPKLGKQYEASCVSFERVLVENKLHGLSPALSEAIQSISRWELVQAALPHVLHCTATLLSNRNKLGHQDKLGVAETKLLHTLHWMLLEAPQDCSNDRFGGDRGSSWGGSSSAFIHQAENQGSPGHPRPSATNDDEENNRRKFFQNSMATVELFVFLFAPLVHRIKESDLTFRLASGLVIWQPMWEHRQPEVSAFNALVKPIRNIVTAKRSSPTNNQSVTCESPNLDSGHTEVSCMLTLDKLEEGAEGGGKLI
;
A
#
# COMPACT_ATOMS: atom_id res chain seq x y z
N MET A 1 -0.39 -6.70 49.98
CA MET A 1 -0.49 -7.71 48.91
C MET A 1 -1.40 -7.17 47.82
N VAL A 2 -0.85 -6.51 46.79
CA VAL A 2 -1.63 -5.93 45.68
C VAL A 2 -1.42 -6.83 44.47
N LYS A 3 -2.44 -7.61 44.14
CA LYS A 3 -2.46 -8.57 43.03
C LYS A 3 -2.65 -7.79 41.73
N ARG A 4 -1.55 -7.52 41.00
CA ARG A 4 -1.62 -6.97 39.65
C ARG A 4 -2.16 -8.06 38.72
N LYS A 5 -3.31 -7.82 38.12
CA LYS A 5 -3.91 -8.67 37.10
C LYS A 5 -3.15 -8.43 35.79
N SER A 6 -2.46 -9.46 35.30
CA SER A 6 -1.84 -9.47 33.97
C SER A 6 -2.95 -9.41 32.92
N SER A 7 -2.91 -8.41 32.05
CA SER A 7 -3.68 -8.38 30.81
C SER A 7 -2.78 -8.92 29.69
N GLU A 8 -2.80 -10.24 29.50
CA GLU A 8 -2.43 -10.84 28.23
C GLU A 8 -3.63 -10.73 27.29
N GLY A 9 -3.47 -10.08 26.13
CA GLY A 9 -4.55 -9.97 25.15
C GLY A 9 -4.21 -9.10 23.95
N GLN A 10 -3.87 -9.76 22.83
CA GLN A 10 -3.91 -9.30 21.43
C GLN A 10 -2.90 -8.21 20.99
N GLU A 11 -1.61 -8.56 20.94
CA GLU A 11 -0.65 -7.92 20.03
C GLU A 11 0.01 -8.99 19.15
N GLN A 12 -0.73 -9.64 18.25
CA GLN A 12 -0.10 -10.60 17.33
C GLN A 12 -0.85 -10.81 16.01
N GLU A 13 -1.13 -9.75 15.26
CA GLU A 13 -1.40 -9.88 13.82
C GLU A 13 -0.56 -8.94 12.94
N SER A 14 -0.09 -7.80 13.43
CA SER A 14 0.69 -6.83 12.64
C SER A 14 2.14 -7.22 12.34
N GLY A 15 2.50 -8.51 12.42
CA GLY A 15 3.89 -8.98 12.35
C GLY A 15 4.21 -10.02 11.27
N ARG A 16 3.22 -10.54 10.52
CA ARG A 16 3.51 -11.41 9.38
C ARG A 16 3.89 -10.54 8.19
N GLY A 17 5.17 -10.55 7.82
CA GLY A 17 5.63 -9.91 6.59
C GLY A 17 4.93 -10.50 5.35
N ILE A 18 4.96 -9.76 4.24
CA ILE A 18 4.32 -10.18 2.98
C ILE A 18 4.89 -11.54 2.52
N PRO A 19 4.06 -12.54 2.16
CA PRO A 19 4.55 -13.83 1.69
C PRO A 19 5.50 -13.74 0.49
N LEU A 20 6.53 -14.59 0.46
CA LEU A 20 7.55 -14.60 -0.60
C LEU A 20 6.98 -14.73 -2.04
N PRO A 21 5.94 -15.53 -2.31
CA PRO A 21 5.35 -15.58 -3.65
C PRO A 21 4.82 -14.21 -4.13
N ILE A 22 4.23 -13.42 -3.23
CA ILE A 22 3.74 -12.07 -3.54
C ILE A 22 4.92 -11.12 -3.79
N GLN A 23 5.93 -11.14 -2.92
CA GLN A 23 7.13 -10.33 -3.12
C GLN A 23 7.80 -10.62 -4.48
N THR A 24 7.92 -11.91 -4.81
CA THR A 24 8.49 -12.37 -6.09
C THR A 24 7.64 -11.92 -7.28
N PHE A 25 6.32 -12.01 -7.16
CA PHE A 25 5.39 -11.52 -8.17
C PHE A 25 5.57 -10.02 -8.42
N LEU A 26 5.51 -9.19 -7.37
CA LEU A 26 5.63 -7.73 -7.47
C LEU A 26 6.99 -7.31 -8.03
N TRP A 27 8.06 -7.96 -7.58
CA TRP A 27 9.40 -7.74 -8.12
C TRP A 27 9.48 -8.06 -9.61
N ARG A 28 8.96 -9.21 -10.04
CA ARG A 28 8.93 -9.59 -11.46
C ARG A 28 8.18 -8.57 -12.30
N GLN A 29 7.02 -8.09 -11.85
CA GLN A 29 6.27 -7.06 -12.58
C GLN A 29 7.06 -5.75 -12.67
N THR A 30 7.68 -5.31 -11.57
CA THR A 30 8.43 -4.05 -11.51
C THR A 30 9.71 -4.11 -12.35
N SER A 31 10.41 -5.24 -12.33
CA SER A 31 11.67 -5.45 -13.06
C SER A 31 11.52 -5.24 -14.57
N ALA A 32 10.31 -5.39 -15.12
CA ALA A 32 10.04 -5.12 -16.53
C ALA A 32 10.24 -3.64 -16.91
N PHE A 33 10.09 -2.73 -15.94
CA PHE A 33 10.21 -1.27 -16.10
C PHE A 33 11.62 -0.76 -15.78
N LEU A 34 12.37 -1.47 -14.93
CA LEU A 34 13.70 -1.04 -14.47
C LEU A 34 14.84 -1.33 -15.46
N ARG A 35 14.57 -2.00 -16.59
CA ARG A 35 15.60 -2.28 -17.59
C ARG A 35 16.06 -1.00 -18.29
N PRO A 36 17.35 -0.89 -18.69
CA PRO A 36 17.87 0.28 -19.40
C PRO A 36 17.09 0.67 -20.66
N LYS A 37 16.47 -0.32 -21.32
CA LYS A 37 15.53 -0.13 -22.41
C LYS A 37 14.19 -0.76 -22.05
N LEU A 38 13.16 0.06 -22.12
CA LEU A 38 11.78 -0.38 -21.88
C LEU A 38 11.29 -1.23 -23.06
N GLY A 39 11.40 -2.55 -22.92
CA GLY A 39 10.88 -3.51 -23.89
C GLY A 39 9.41 -3.86 -23.64
N LYS A 40 8.73 -4.47 -24.60
CA LYS A 40 7.26 -4.73 -24.58
C LYS A 40 6.71 -5.55 -23.39
N GLN A 41 7.57 -6.15 -22.58
CA GLN A 41 7.15 -6.95 -21.42
C GLN A 41 6.36 -6.14 -20.38
N TYR A 42 6.55 -4.81 -20.30
CA TYR A 42 5.79 -3.97 -19.37
C TYR A 42 4.28 -4.02 -19.63
N GLU A 43 3.85 -4.27 -20.88
CA GLU A 43 2.43 -4.31 -21.24
C GLU A 43 1.72 -5.46 -20.50
N ALA A 44 2.38 -6.63 -20.45
CA ALA A 44 1.89 -7.77 -19.69
C ALA A 44 1.83 -7.46 -18.18
N SER A 45 2.81 -6.72 -17.65
CA SER A 45 2.80 -6.30 -16.25
C SER A 45 1.66 -5.32 -15.93
N CYS A 46 1.34 -4.39 -16.84
CA CYS A 46 0.20 -3.49 -16.68
C CYS A 46 -1.13 -4.26 -16.58
N VAL A 47 -1.33 -5.23 -17.48
CA VAL A 47 -2.51 -6.11 -17.46
C VAL A 47 -2.54 -6.97 -16.19
N SER A 48 -1.38 -7.48 -15.77
CA SER A 48 -1.28 -8.30 -14.57
C SER A 48 -1.61 -7.51 -13.29
N PHE A 49 -1.16 -6.26 -13.17
CA PHE A 49 -1.49 -5.42 -12.02
C PHE A 49 -2.99 -5.13 -11.94
N GLU A 50 -3.61 -4.67 -13.03
CA GLU A 50 -5.05 -4.40 -13.07
C GLU A 50 -5.86 -5.64 -12.72
N ARG A 51 -5.55 -6.79 -13.34
CA ARG A 51 -6.25 -8.05 -13.11
C ARG A 51 -6.17 -8.53 -11.66
N VAL A 52 -4.99 -8.45 -11.05
CA VAL A 52 -4.75 -8.99 -9.70
C VAL A 52 -5.20 -8.02 -8.62
N LEU A 53 -4.90 -6.73 -8.75
CA LEU A 53 -5.16 -5.73 -7.70
C LEU A 53 -6.58 -5.18 -7.77
N VAL A 54 -7.01 -4.77 -8.97
CA VAL A 54 -8.29 -4.09 -9.19
C VAL A 54 -9.40 -5.12 -9.38
N GLU A 55 -9.25 -6.04 -10.34
CA GLU A 55 -10.30 -7.03 -10.64
C GLU A 55 -10.33 -8.21 -9.67
N ASN A 56 -9.31 -8.37 -8.83
CA ASN A 56 -9.15 -9.49 -7.88
C ASN A 56 -9.28 -10.89 -8.54
N LYS A 57 -8.82 -11.04 -9.79
CA LYS A 57 -8.94 -12.29 -10.56
C LYS A 57 -7.65 -13.11 -10.48
N LEU A 58 -7.66 -14.13 -9.63
CA LEU A 58 -6.48 -14.98 -9.35
C LEU A 58 -6.37 -16.23 -10.24
N HIS A 59 -7.37 -16.51 -11.08
CA HIS A 59 -7.31 -17.65 -12.00
C HIS A 59 -6.08 -17.55 -12.92
N GLY A 60 -5.43 -18.67 -13.25
CA GLY A 60 -4.26 -18.71 -14.14
C GLY A 60 -2.94 -18.21 -13.52
N LEU A 61 -2.93 -17.80 -12.26
CA LEU A 61 -1.70 -17.62 -11.48
C LEU A 61 -1.19 -18.99 -10.98
N SER A 62 0.09 -19.06 -10.61
CA SER A 62 0.64 -20.26 -9.97
C SER A 62 -0.06 -20.55 -8.64
N PRO A 63 -0.32 -21.82 -8.27
CA PRO A 63 -1.01 -22.17 -7.02
C PRO A 63 -0.41 -21.50 -5.78
N ALA A 64 0.92 -21.52 -5.64
CA ALA A 64 1.63 -20.88 -4.53
C ALA A 64 1.40 -19.36 -4.42
N LEU A 65 1.20 -18.67 -5.56
CA LEU A 65 0.90 -17.24 -5.57
C LEU A 65 -0.56 -16.98 -5.19
N SER A 66 -1.47 -17.77 -5.73
CA SER A 66 -2.91 -17.66 -5.41
C SER A 66 -3.17 -17.92 -3.93
N GLU A 67 -2.58 -18.98 -3.36
CA GLU A 67 -2.66 -19.28 -1.93
C GLU A 67 -2.06 -18.16 -1.08
N ALA A 68 -0.89 -17.64 -1.49
CA ALA A 68 -0.25 -16.53 -0.79
C ALA A 68 -1.13 -15.26 -0.79
N ILE A 69 -1.75 -14.91 -1.92
CA ILE A 69 -2.67 -13.77 -2.03
C ILE A 69 -3.88 -13.97 -1.13
N GLN A 70 -4.45 -15.17 -1.08
CA GLN A 70 -5.60 -15.48 -0.22
C GLN A 70 -5.23 -15.54 1.27
N SER A 71 -3.95 -15.69 1.61
CA SER A 71 -3.48 -15.77 2.99
C SER A 71 -3.33 -14.43 3.70
N ILE A 72 -3.46 -13.31 2.97
CA ILE A 72 -3.41 -11.94 3.52
C ILE A 72 -4.68 -11.19 3.14
N SER A 73 -4.99 -10.11 3.84
CA SER A 73 -6.12 -9.26 3.46
C SER A 73 -5.86 -8.57 2.12
N ARG A 74 -6.95 -8.25 1.40
CA ARG A 74 -6.86 -7.51 0.14
C ARG A 74 -6.14 -6.17 0.32
N TRP A 75 -6.36 -5.50 1.45
CA TRP A 75 -5.69 -4.25 1.77
C TRP A 75 -4.18 -4.40 1.97
N GLU A 76 -3.72 -5.46 2.64
CA GLU A 76 -2.29 -5.74 2.78
C GLU A 76 -1.62 -5.98 1.42
N LEU A 77 -2.31 -6.65 0.49
CA LEU A 77 -1.81 -6.80 -0.88
C LEU A 77 -1.71 -5.45 -1.59
N VAL A 78 -2.73 -4.60 -1.48
CA VAL A 78 -2.75 -3.25 -2.07
C VAL A 78 -1.59 -2.41 -1.52
N GLN A 79 -1.40 -2.39 -0.20
CA GLN A 79 -0.30 -1.66 0.44
C GLN A 79 1.07 -2.18 0.01
N ALA A 80 1.24 -3.50 -0.06
CA ALA A 80 2.48 -4.10 -0.57
C ALA A 80 2.75 -3.73 -2.03
N ALA A 81 1.71 -3.64 -2.86
CA ALA A 81 1.83 -3.38 -4.30
C ALA A 81 1.98 -1.89 -4.66
N LEU A 82 1.49 -0.98 -3.82
CA LEU A 82 1.44 0.47 -4.11
C LEU A 82 2.80 1.07 -4.52
N PRO A 83 3.92 0.87 -3.79
CA PRO A 83 5.22 1.39 -4.22
C PRO A 83 5.67 0.88 -5.60
N HIS A 84 5.29 -0.36 -5.96
CA HIS A 84 5.59 -0.93 -7.26
C HIS A 84 4.77 -0.26 -8.38
N VAL A 85 3.47 -0.07 -8.18
CA VAL A 85 2.58 0.58 -9.15
C VAL A 85 2.97 2.04 -9.35
N LEU A 86 3.35 2.75 -8.28
CA LEU A 86 3.89 4.12 -8.36
C LEU A 86 5.12 4.17 -9.29
N HIS A 87 6.12 3.31 -9.03
CA HIS A 87 7.33 3.25 -9.84
C HIS A 87 7.07 2.91 -11.31
N CYS A 88 6.23 1.90 -11.57
CA CYS A 88 5.92 1.47 -12.93
C CYS A 88 5.20 2.57 -13.71
N THR A 89 4.25 3.26 -13.06
CA THR A 89 3.49 4.35 -13.68
C THR A 89 4.39 5.54 -13.99
N ALA A 90 5.23 5.96 -13.04
CA ALA A 90 6.19 7.05 -13.26
C ALA A 90 7.16 6.73 -14.41
N THR A 91 7.65 5.49 -14.48
CA THR A 91 8.55 5.03 -15.55
C THR A 91 7.88 5.06 -16.92
N LEU A 92 6.59 4.71 -17.02
CA LEU A 92 5.86 4.83 -18.28
C LEU A 92 5.70 6.30 -18.67
N LEU A 93 5.24 7.14 -17.75
CA LEU A 93 5.00 8.56 -18.03
C LEU A 93 6.29 9.29 -18.42
N SER A 94 7.43 8.96 -17.80
CA SER A 94 8.73 9.52 -18.16
C SER A 94 9.18 9.11 -19.56
N ASN A 95 8.73 7.94 -20.04
CA ASN A 95 9.08 7.41 -21.35
C ASN A 95 7.96 7.55 -22.40
N ARG A 96 6.79 8.15 -22.07
CA ARG A 96 5.62 8.23 -22.97
C ARG A 96 5.97 8.78 -24.36
N ASN A 97 6.85 9.77 -24.38
CA ASN A 97 7.35 10.40 -25.59
C ASN A 97 8.11 9.40 -26.50
N LYS A 98 8.96 8.56 -25.90
CA LYS A 98 9.75 7.53 -26.60
C LYS A 98 8.89 6.33 -27.03
N LEU A 99 7.76 6.12 -26.36
CA LEU A 99 6.77 5.10 -26.71
C LEU A 99 5.84 5.54 -27.85
N GLY A 100 5.94 6.79 -28.31
CA GLY A 100 5.07 7.35 -29.36
C GLY A 100 3.74 7.91 -28.85
N HIS A 101 3.56 8.05 -27.53
CA HIS A 101 2.34 8.51 -26.89
C HIS A 101 2.43 10.00 -26.50
N GLN A 102 2.79 10.85 -27.45
CA GLN A 102 3.00 12.29 -27.24
C GLN A 102 1.70 13.04 -26.92
N ASP A 103 0.63 12.71 -27.66
CA ASP A 103 -0.60 13.48 -27.64
C ASP A 103 -1.67 12.90 -26.71
N LYS A 104 -1.66 11.59 -26.52
CA LYS A 104 -2.63 10.84 -25.71
C LYS A 104 -1.95 9.67 -24.99
N LEU A 105 -2.55 9.21 -23.90
CA LEU A 105 -2.08 8.01 -23.21
C LEU A 105 -2.28 6.76 -24.07
N GLY A 106 -1.28 5.88 -24.06
CA GLY A 106 -1.39 4.53 -24.59
C GLY A 106 -2.20 3.59 -23.68
N VAL A 107 -2.46 2.38 -24.16
CA VAL A 107 -3.23 1.36 -23.42
C VAL A 107 -2.56 1.00 -22.09
N ALA A 108 -1.24 0.81 -22.10
CA ALA A 108 -0.47 0.44 -20.91
C ALA A 108 -0.48 1.57 -19.86
N GLU A 109 -0.23 2.81 -20.29
CA GLU A 109 -0.29 4.00 -19.43
C GLU A 109 -1.67 4.17 -18.82
N THR A 110 -2.72 4.02 -19.64
CA THR A 110 -4.11 4.10 -19.19
C THR A 110 -4.44 3.04 -18.13
N LYS A 111 -4.02 1.78 -18.34
CA LYS A 111 -4.27 0.68 -17.38
C LYS A 111 -3.53 0.91 -16.06
N LEU A 112 -2.27 1.34 -16.11
CA LEU A 112 -1.50 1.59 -14.89
C LEU A 112 -1.98 2.83 -14.15
N LEU A 113 -2.31 3.92 -14.83
CA LEU A 113 -2.90 5.09 -14.20
C LEU A 113 -4.24 4.75 -13.56
N HIS A 114 -5.09 3.98 -14.25
CA HIS A 114 -6.35 3.53 -13.67
C HIS A 114 -6.13 2.68 -12.42
N THR A 115 -5.17 1.74 -12.46
CA THR A 115 -4.80 0.93 -11.29
C THR A 115 -4.33 1.81 -10.13
N LEU A 116 -3.48 2.81 -10.41
CA LEU A 116 -2.99 3.75 -9.41
C LEU A 116 -4.12 4.61 -8.81
N HIS A 117 -5.01 5.14 -9.64
CA HIS A 117 -6.15 5.95 -9.18
C HIS A 117 -7.07 5.12 -8.30
N TRP A 118 -7.39 3.88 -8.71
CA TRP A 118 -8.19 2.97 -7.90
C TRP A 118 -7.54 2.71 -6.54
N MET A 119 -6.23 2.43 -6.50
CA MET A 119 -5.50 2.19 -5.25
C MET A 119 -5.52 3.39 -4.29
N LEU A 120 -5.46 4.61 -4.82
CA LEU A 120 -5.40 5.84 -4.02
C LEU A 120 -6.78 6.37 -3.61
N LEU A 121 -7.83 6.09 -4.38
CA LEU A 121 -9.17 6.67 -4.19
C LEU A 121 -10.18 5.66 -3.68
N GLU A 122 -10.27 4.50 -4.32
CA GLU A 122 -11.40 3.58 -4.20
C GLU A 122 -11.06 2.34 -3.35
N ALA A 123 -9.82 1.83 -3.46
CA ALA A 123 -9.35 0.64 -2.74
C ALA A 123 -9.53 0.70 -1.21
N PRO A 124 -9.31 1.85 -0.52
CA PRO A 124 -9.63 1.98 0.91
C PRO A 124 -11.07 1.57 1.28
N GLN A 125 -12.02 1.93 0.41
CA GLN A 125 -13.44 1.68 0.65
C GLN A 125 -13.81 0.26 0.23
N ASP A 126 -13.35 -0.17 -0.95
CA ASP A 126 -13.62 -1.51 -1.50
C ASP A 126 -13.04 -2.62 -0.60
N CYS A 127 -11.83 -2.43 -0.09
CA CYS A 127 -11.17 -3.42 0.79
C CYS A 127 -11.71 -3.41 2.22
N SER A 128 -12.45 -2.37 2.64
CA SER A 128 -13.14 -2.35 3.94
C SER A 128 -14.27 -3.37 4.02
N ASN A 129 -14.96 -3.62 2.90
CA ASN A 129 -16.20 -4.40 2.89
C ASN A 129 -15.97 -5.92 3.03
N ASP A 130 -14.76 -6.41 2.76
CA ASP A 130 -14.44 -7.85 2.89
C ASP A 130 -14.46 -8.34 4.34
N ARG A 131 -14.32 -7.45 5.33
CA ARG A 131 -14.33 -7.83 6.76
C ARG A 131 -15.73 -8.13 7.32
N PHE A 132 -16.79 -7.73 6.64
CA PHE A 132 -18.18 -7.91 7.10
C PHE A 132 -19.00 -8.91 6.25
N GLY A 133 -18.39 -9.52 5.24
CA GLY A 133 -19.06 -10.45 4.31
C GLY A 133 -19.10 -11.92 4.74
N GLY A 134 -18.87 -12.22 6.02
CA GLY A 134 -18.58 -13.58 6.49
C GLY A 134 -19.40 -14.08 7.67
N ASP A 135 -20.58 -13.52 7.97
CA ASP A 135 -21.54 -14.20 8.85
C ASP A 135 -22.97 -13.66 8.72
N ARG A 136 -23.67 -14.06 7.65
CA ARG A 136 -25.13 -14.14 7.65
C ARG A 136 -25.55 -15.44 7.00
N GLY A 137 -25.29 -16.52 7.73
CA GLY A 137 -26.06 -17.74 7.59
C GLY A 137 -27.55 -17.42 7.70
N SER A 138 -28.29 -17.79 6.67
CA SER A 138 -29.57 -18.51 6.77
C SER A 138 -30.50 -18.09 7.91
N SER A 139 -31.49 -17.25 7.61
CA SER A 139 -32.90 -17.58 7.92
C SER A 139 -33.84 -16.51 7.34
N TRP A 140 -34.47 -16.82 6.20
CA TRP A 140 -35.90 -16.54 6.08
C TRP A 140 -36.56 -17.76 5.45
N GLY A 141 -36.65 -18.79 6.28
CA GLY A 141 -37.69 -19.82 6.16
C GLY A 141 -39.04 -19.18 6.49
N GLY A 142 -40.05 -19.51 5.69
CA GLY A 142 -41.38 -18.92 5.76
C GLY A 142 -42.29 -19.46 6.87
N SER A 143 -43.54 -19.00 6.73
CA SER A 143 -44.78 -19.42 7.38
C SER A 143 -45.17 -18.85 8.75
N SER A 144 -46.24 -18.04 8.67
CA SER A 144 -47.46 -18.07 9.50
C SER A 144 -47.41 -17.54 10.94
N SER A 145 -48.16 -16.46 11.22
CA SER A 145 -49.48 -16.54 11.88
C SER A 145 -50.08 -15.17 12.23
N ALA A 146 -51.43 -15.15 12.17
CA ALA A 146 -52.38 -14.51 13.06
C ALA A 146 -52.30 -12.99 13.38
N PHE A 147 -53.40 -12.32 13.01
CA PHE A 147 -54.00 -11.20 13.75
C PHE A 147 -54.02 -11.45 15.27
N ILE A 148 -53.63 -10.47 16.10
CA ILE A 148 -54.24 -10.13 17.41
C ILE A 148 -53.88 -8.67 17.79
N HIS A 149 -54.86 -8.04 18.44
CA HIS A 149 -55.01 -6.64 18.83
C HIS A 149 -53.98 -6.07 19.81
N GLN A 150 -53.74 -4.76 19.63
CA GLN A 150 -53.66 -3.66 20.61
C GLN A 150 -53.64 -3.99 22.12
N ALA A 151 -52.61 -3.47 22.80
CA ALA A 151 -52.73 -2.96 24.17
C ALA A 151 -51.73 -1.81 24.38
N GLU A 152 -52.26 -0.62 24.66
CA GLU A 152 -51.53 0.53 25.20
C GLU A 152 -50.99 0.20 26.59
N ASN A 153 -49.73 0.57 26.88
CA ASN A 153 -49.40 1.06 28.21
C ASN A 153 -48.22 2.04 28.20
N GLN A 154 -48.35 3.03 29.07
CA GLN A 154 -47.66 4.32 29.12
C GLN A 154 -46.22 4.27 29.68
N GLY A 155 -45.38 5.19 29.18
CA GLY A 155 -44.48 6.01 30.02
C GLY A 155 -43.02 5.58 30.21
N SER A 156 -42.08 6.22 29.48
CA SER A 156 -40.87 6.85 30.07
C SER A 156 -40.06 7.68 29.05
N PRO A 157 -39.38 8.76 29.48
CA PRO A 157 -38.79 9.76 28.59
C PRO A 157 -37.47 9.29 27.98
N GLY A 158 -37.28 9.67 26.71
CA GLY A 158 -36.14 9.27 25.89
C GLY A 158 -34.78 9.62 26.48
N HIS A 159 -33.90 8.62 26.51
CA HIS A 159 -32.47 8.84 26.50
C HIS A 159 -31.97 8.81 25.04
N PRO A 160 -31.33 9.88 24.53
CA PRO A 160 -30.53 9.76 23.32
C PRO A 160 -29.33 8.88 23.68
N ARG A 161 -29.30 7.67 23.10
CA ARG A 161 -28.14 6.79 23.15
C ARG A 161 -27.01 7.50 22.40
N PRO A 162 -25.84 7.77 23.00
CA PRO A 162 -24.76 8.41 22.27
C PRO A 162 -24.27 7.47 21.17
N SER A 163 -24.30 7.96 19.94
CA SER A 163 -23.85 7.33 18.71
C SER A 163 -22.32 7.20 18.62
N ALA A 164 -21.66 6.83 19.72
CA ALA A 164 -20.20 6.71 19.78
C ALA A 164 -19.67 5.53 18.95
N THR A 165 -20.52 4.57 18.57
CA THR A 165 -20.10 3.40 17.77
C THR A 165 -19.75 3.76 16.33
N ASN A 166 -20.43 4.73 15.72
CA ASN A 166 -20.17 5.12 14.33
C ASN A 166 -18.85 5.88 14.19
N ASP A 167 -18.58 6.84 15.09
CA ASP A 167 -17.40 7.69 15.00
C ASP A 167 -16.10 6.91 15.27
N ASP A 168 -16.12 5.95 16.20
CA ASP A 168 -14.98 5.11 16.51
C ASP A 168 -14.71 4.05 15.42
N GLU A 169 -15.74 3.46 14.81
CA GLU A 169 -15.61 2.55 13.67
C GLU A 169 -15.09 3.27 12.43
N GLU A 170 -15.57 4.50 12.18
CA GLU A 170 -15.10 5.30 11.05
C GLU A 170 -13.67 5.81 11.28
N ASN A 171 -13.31 6.15 12.51
CA ASN A 171 -11.94 6.47 12.90
C ASN A 171 -11.01 5.24 12.81
N ASN A 172 -11.50 4.03 13.10
CA ASN A 172 -10.73 2.79 12.89
C ASN A 172 -10.57 2.46 11.41
N ARG A 173 -11.61 2.66 10.58
CA ARG A 173 -11.48 2.57 9.11
C ARG A 173 -10.42 3.55 8.61
N ARG A 174 -10.50 4.82 9.01
CA ARG A 174 -9.52 5.86 8.63
C ARG A 174 -8.08 5.51 9.06
N LYS A 175 -7.88 4.80 10.18
CA LYS A 175 -6.56 4.33 10.64
C LYS A 175 -6.03 3.13 9.85
N PHE A 176 -6.91 2.24 9.37
CA PHE A 176 -6.50 1.07 8.60
C PHE A 176 -6.04 1.43 7.19
N PHE A 177 -6.65 2.44 6.57
CA PHE A 177 -6.42 2.78 5.16
C PHE A 177 -5.40 3.89 4.91
N GLN A 178 -4.44 4.03 5.80
CA GLN A 178 -3.45 5.08 5.74
C GLN A 178 -2.22 4.63 4.96
N ASN A 179 -1.88 5.35 3.90
CA ASN A 179 -0.61 5.16 3.23
C ASN A 179 0.53 5.55 4.17
N SER A 180 1.63 4.79 4.13
CA SER A 180 2.82 5.17 4.88
C SER A 180 3.35 6.53 4.39
N MET A 181 3.95 7.31 5.30
CA MET A 181 4.59 8.58 4.92
C MET A 181 5.60 8.38 3.78
N ALA A 182 6.38 7.29 3.83
CA ALA A 182 7.33 6.93 2.79
C ALA A 182 6.66 6.73 1.41
N THR A 183 5.43 6.21 1.36
CA THR A 183 4.68 6.04 0.11
C THR A 183 4.19 7.38 -0.43
N VAL A 184 3.76 8.29 0.44
CA VAL A 184 3.38 9.66 0.06
C VAL A 184 4.58 10.43 -0.47
N GLU A 185 5.72 10.37 0.23
CA GLU A 185 6.98 10.95 -0.22
C GLU A 185 7.38 10.40 -1.59
N LEU A 186 7.34 9.07 -1.76
CA LEU A 186 7.63 8.42 -3.05
C LEU A 186 6.70 8.92 -4.16
N PHE A 187 5.40 9.07 -3.90
CA PHE A 187 4.46 9.65 -4.87
C PHE A 187 4.90 11.06 -5.29
N VAL A 188 5.18 11.93 -4.33
CA VAL A 188 5.60 13.32 -4.61
C VAL A 188 6.91 13.33 -5.41
N PHE A 189 7.92 12.56 -4.99
CA PHE A 189 9.20 12.48 -5.68
C PHE A 189 9.09 11.98 -7.12
N LEU A 190 8.22 11.00 -7.38
CA LEU A 190 8.06 10.44 -8.71
C LEU A 190 7.18 11.30 -9.63
N PHE A 191 6.09 11.87 -9.11
CA PHE A 191 5.06 12.48 -9.95
C PHE A 191 5.13 14.01 -10.02
N ALA A 192 5.68 14.71 -9.03
CA ALA A 192 5.83 16.17 -9.13
C ALA A 192 6.64 16.58 -10.39
N PRO A 193 7.77 15.92 -10.74
CA PRO A 193 8.50 16.22 -11.99
C PRO A 193 7.74 15.82 -13.26
N LEU A 194 6.72 14.95 -13.15
CA LEU A 194 5.96 14.40 -14.27
C LEU A 194 4.54 14.97 -14.36
N VAL A 195 4.18 15.95 -13.52
CA VAL A 195 2.78 16.40 -13.38
C VAL A 195 2.18 16.93 -14.69
N HIS A 196 2.99 17.62 -15.50
CA HIS A 196 2.59 18.13 -16.82
C HIS A 196 2.62 17.07 -17.93
N ARG A 197 3.06 15.84 -17.62
CA ARG A 197 2.95 14.68 -18.51
C ARG A 197 1.59 14.02 -18.42
N ILE A 198 0.67 14.53 -17.61
CA ILE A 198 -0.74 14.13 -17.60
C ILE A 198 -1.53 15.38 -17.95
N LYS A 199 -2.45 15.28 -18.91
CA LYS A 199 -3.31 16.39 -19.32
C LYS A 199 -4.74 16.12 -18.88
N GLU A 200 -5.56 17.17 -18.77
CA GLU A 200 -6.99 17.02 -18.48
C GLU A 200 -7.71 16.14 -19.53
N SER A 201 -7.32 16.27 -20.81
CA SER A 201 -7.84 15.42 -21.89
C SER A 201 -7.51 13.92 -21.72
N ASP A 202 -6.44 13.59 -20.99
CA ASP A 202 -6.07 12.21 -20.68
C ASP A 202 -7.00 11.63 -19.60
N LEU A 203 -7.59 12.47 -18.74
CA LEU A 203 -8.40 12.08 -17.57
C LEU A 203 -9.90 12.03 -17.88
N THR A 204 -10.26 11.23 -18.89
CA THR A 204 -11.64 11.01 -19.30
C THR A 204 -12.08 9.57 -19.04
N PHE A 205 -13.39 9.31 -19.10
CA PHE A 205 -13.98 7.98 -18.91
C PHE A 205 -13.48 7.28 -17.64
N ARG A 206 -12.73 6.19 -17.79
CA ARG A 206 -12.20 5.37 -16.69
C ARG A 206 -11.11 6.04 -15.86
N LEU A 207 -10.55 7.15 -16.34
CA LEU A 207 -9.54 7.96 -15.63
C LEU A 207 -10.13 9.24 -15.04
N ALA A 208 -11.43 9.49 -15.21
CA ALA A 208 -12.08 10.70 -14.73
C ALA A 208 -11.97 10.86 -13.20
N SER A 209 -12.00 9.76 -12.44
CA SER A 209 -11.83 9.82 -10.98
C SER A 209 -10.46 10.38 -10.57
N GLY A 210 -9.44 10.25 -11.42
CA GLY A 210 -8.10 10.78 -11.17
C GLY A 210 -8.04 12.31 -11.07
N LEU A 211 -9.01 13.06 -11.58
CA LEU A 211 -9.01 14.53 -11.56
C LEU A 211 -8.84 15.09 -10.14
N VAL A 212 -9.44 14.44 -9.13
CA VAL A 212 -9.33 14.86 -7.72
C VAL A 212 -7.90 14.83 -7.18
N ILE A 213 -7.00 14.08 -7.83
CA ILE A 213 -5.57 14.05 -7.53
C ILE A 213 -4.82 15.09 -8.38
N TRP A 214 -4.99 15.03 -9.69
CA TRP A 214 -4.13 15.79 -10.60
C TRP A 214 -4.45 17.27 -10.67
N GLN A 215 -5.72 17.67 -10.52
CA GLN A 215 -6.11 19.08 -10.56
C GLN A 215 -5.42 19.88 -9.44
N PRO A 216 -5.48 19.47 -8.16
CA PRO A 216 -4.69 20.10 -7.11
C PRO A 216 -3.19 20.12 -7.40
N MET A 217 -2.63 19.03 -7.94
CA MET A 217 -1.20 18.97 -8.25
C MET A 217 -0.77 19.97 -9.35
N TRP A 218 -1.58 20.17 -10.39
CA TRP A 218 -1.31 21.20 -11.40
C TRP A 218 -1.34 22.61 -10.81
N GLU A 219 -2.17 22.82 -9.79
CA GLU A 219 -2.29 24.07 -9.04
C GLU A 219 -1.24 24.19 -7.92
N HIS A 220 -0.29 23.26 -7.81
CA HIS A 220 0.73 23.21 -6.75
C HIS A 220 0.14 23.10 -5.34
N ARG A 221 -1.01 22.42 -5.23
CA ARG A 221 -1.72 22.15 -3.97
C ARG A 221 -1.70 20.66 -3.65
N GLN A 222 -1.84 20.34 -2.37
CA GLN A 222 -2.02 18.96 -1.94
C GLN A 222 -3.41 18.44 -2.37
N PRO A 223 -3.53 17.19 -2.85
CA PRO A 223 -4.84 16.61 -3.12
C PRO A 223 -5.67 16.41 -1.85
N GLU A 224 -6.96 16.72 -1.92
CA GLU A 224 -7.89 16.60 -0.79
C GLU A 224 -8.42 15.16 -0.58
N VAL A 225 -7.55 14.16 -0.72
CA VAL A 225 -7.92 12.75 -0.56
C VAL A 225 -7.25 12.15 0.69
N SER A 226 -7.95 11.22 1.34
CA SER A 226 -7.49 10.59 2.59
C SER A 226 -6.10 9.94 2.47
N ALA A 227 -5.74 9.48 1.27
CA ALA A 227 -4.44 8.93 0.94
C ALA A 227 -3.25 9.89 1.19
N PHE A 228 -3.48 11.22 1.18
CA PHE A 228 -2.45 12.25 1.35
C PHE A 228 -2.64 13.13 2.60
N ASN A 229 -3.85 13.21 3.17
CA ASN A 229 -4.15 14.10 4.31
C ASN A 229 -4.21 13.40 5.67
N ALA A 230 -4.14 12.07 5.71
CA ALA A 230 -4.26 11.35 6.97
C ALA A 230 -3.02 11.57 7.86
N LEU A 231 -3.24 11.90 9.14
CA LEU A 231 -2.18 12.11 10.14
C LEU A 231 -1.43 10.81 10.46
N VAL A 232 -0.17 10.69 10.00
CA VAL A 232 0.61 9.46 10.20
C VAL A 232 1.10 9.40 11.64
N LYS A 233 0.78 8.32 12.38
CA LYS A 233 1.39 8.09 13.69
C LYS A 233 2.89 7.80 13.50
N PRO A 234 3.79 8.50 14.19
CA PRO A 234 5.22 8.21 14.11
C PRO A 234 5.50 6.74 14.45
N ILE A 235 6.06 5.99 13.51
CA ILE A 235 6.47 4.60 13.74
C ILE A 235 7.79 4.64 14.51
N ARG A 236 7.74 4.33 15.80
CA ARG A 236 8.93 4.13 16.64
C ARG A 236 9.43 2.69 16.47
N ASN A 237 10.48 2.50 15.68
CA ASN A 237 11.18 1.21 15.61
C ASN A 237 12.02 1.02 16.89
N ILE A 238 11.37 0.65 18.00
CA ILE A 238 12.10 0.33 19.24
C ILE A 238 12.68 -1.08 19.08
N VAL A 239 13.92 -1.16 18.60
CA VAL A 239 14.73 -2.38 18.69
C VAL A 239 15.07 -2.59 20.16
N THR A 240 14.21 -3.29 20.88
CA THR A 240 14.52 -3.70 22.25
C THR A 240 15.33 -4.99 22.16
N ALA A 241 16.65 -4.89 22.36
CA ALA A 241 17.48 -6.07 22.51
C ALA A 241 17.00 -6.86 23.74
N LYS A 242 16.39 -8.02 23.54
CA LYS A 242 16.02 -8.93 24.63
C LYS A 242 17.30 -9.59 25.12
N ARG A 243 17.97 -8.99 26.09
CA ARG A 243 19.09 -9.64 26.79
C ARG A 243 18.51 -10.75 27.65
N SER A 244 18.51 -11.98 27.16
CA SER A 244 18.34 -13.16 28.01
C SER A 244 19.55 -13.24 28.93
N SER A 245 19.45 -12.69 30.13
CA SER A 245 20.44 -12.93 31.20
C SER A 245 20.30 -14.39 31.66
N PRO A 246 21.35 -15.22 31.56
CA PRO A 246 21.35 -16.50 32.25
C PRO A 246 21.53 -16.25 33.75
N THR A 247 20.53 -16.64 34.54
CA THR A 247 20.66 -16.81 35.97
C THR A 247 21.48 -18.08 36.20
N ASN A 248 22.74 -17.98 36.63
CA ASN A 248 23.31 -19.01 37.50
C ASN A 248 24.54 -18.50 38.27
N ASN A 249 24.59 -18.92 39.54
CA ASN A 249 25.60 -18.59 40.52
C ASN A 249 26.89 -19.41 40.32
N GLN A 250 27.97 -18.85 40.88
CA GLN A 250 29.25 -19.46 41.29
C GLN A 250 30.37 -19.60 40.24
N SER A 251 31.37 -18.74 40.44
CA SER A 251 32.83 -18.96 40.46
C SER A 251 33.44 -19.91 39.42
N VAL A 252 34.34 -19.40 38.58
CA VAL A 252 35.80 -19.66 38.59
C VAL A 252 36.46 -18.76 37.51
N THR A 253 37.71 -18.44 37.78
CA THR A 253 38.68 -17.45 37.27
C THR A 253 39.17 -17.52 35.81
N CYS A 254 39.52 -16.32 35.31
CA CYS A 254 40.64 -15.90 34.43
C CYS A 254 40.76 -16.36 32.97
N GLU A 255 40.73 -15.38 32.06
CA GLU A 255 41.76 -14.98 31.06
C GLU A 255 41.16 -14.53 29.71
N SER A 256 41.80 -13.54 29.09
CA SER A 256 41.57 -12.95 27.75
C SER A 256 42.95 -12.48 27.24
N PRO A 257 43.19 -12.13 25.94
CA PRO A 257 42.29 -12.06 24.78
C PRO A 257 42.89 -12.57 23.42
N ASN A 258 42.10 -12.38 22.35
CA ASN A 258 42.39 -12.21 20.90
C ASN A 258 42.14 -13.42 19.97
N LEU A 259 41.14 -13.42 19.07
CA LEU A 259 40.83 -12.62 17.84
C LEU A 259 41.42 -13.27 16.57
N ASP A 260 40.58 -13.93 15.76
CA ASP A 260 40.15 -13.47 14.43
C ASP A 260 39.51 -14.60 13.61
N SER A 261 38.27 -14.40 13.15
CA SER A 261 37.69 -15.11 12.00
C SER A 261 36.61 -14.23 11.38
N GLY A 262 37.01 -13.38 10.44
CA GLY A 262 36.13 -12.52 9.65
C GLY A 262 35.15 -13.34 8.78
N HIS A 263 33.87 -13.02 8.91
CA HIS A 263 32.81 -13.43 7.99
C HIS A 263 32.09 -12.18 7.48
N THR A 264 32.30 -11.93 6.19
CA THR A 264 31.40 -11.37 5.16
C THR A 264 30.23 -10.48 5.61
N GLU A 265 30.40 -9.16 5.50
CA GLU A 265 29.29 -8.23 5.31
C GLU A 265 29.00 -8.07 3.81
N VAL A 266 27.75 -8.34 3.41
CA VAL A 266 27.20 -7.90 2.13
C VAL A 266 26.37 -6.66 2.41
N SER A 267 26.98 -5.49 2.20
CA SER A 267 26.33 -4.18 2.32
C SER A 267 25.67 -3.82 0.99
N CYS A 268 24.34 -3.72 0.98
CA CYS A 268 23.60 -3.08 -0.11
C CYS A 268 23.60 -1.56 0.09
N MET A 269 24.70 -0.90 -0.28
CA MET A 269 24.69 0.55 -0.52
C MET A 269 24.04 0.84 -1.87
N LEU A 270 22.91 1.55 -1.86
CA LEU A 270 22.46 2.31 -3.01
C LEU A 270 23.23 3.64 -3.00
N THR A 271 24.40 3.65 -3.63
CA THR A 271 25.15 4.87 -3.91
C THR A 271 24.45 5.59 -5.08
N LEU A 272 23.87 6.75 -4.79
CA LEU A 272 23.47 7.74 -5.79
C LEU A 272 24.73 8.47 -6.27
N ASP A 273 25.31 8.06 -7.39
CA ASP A 273 26.32 8.87 -8.05
C ASP A 273 25.66 10.01 -8.82
N LYS A 274 25.92 11.22 -8.33
CA LYS A 274 25.85 12.50 -9.05
C LYS A 274 26.81 12.46 -10.23
N LEU A 275 26.39 12.95 -11.38
CA LEU A 275 27.29 13.59 -12.34
C LEU A 275 26.54 14.72 -13.04
N GLU A 276 26.83 15.94 -12.58
CA GLU A 276 26.63 17.17 -13.34
C GLU A 276 28.00 17.85 -13.52
N GLU A 277 28.14 18.45 -14.70
CA GLU A 277 29.14 19.42 -15.17
C GLU A 277 30.57 18.97 -15.57
N GLY A 278 30.88 19.31 -16.82
CA GLY A 278 32.20 19.39 -17.40
C GLY A 278 32.13 20.15 -18.72
N ALA A 279 32.10 21.48 -18.63
CA ALA A 279 32.30 22.39 -19.74
C ALA A 279 33.77 22.37 -20.18
N GLU A 280 34.06 22.19 -21.46
CA GLU A 280 35.32 22.62 -22.07
C GLU A 280 35.07 23.22 -23.46
N GLY A 281 35.45 24.48 -23.60
CA GLY A 281 35.68 25.13 -24.88
C GLY A 281 37.17 25.11 -25.25
N GLY A 282 37.46 25.26 -26.55
CA GLY A 282 38.79 25.39 -27.15
C GLY A 282 38.93 24.40 -28.31
N GLY A 283 39.07 24.78 -29.59
CA GLY A 283 39.67 25.97 -30.16
C GLY A 283 41.13 25.71 -30.52
N LYS A 284 41.42 25.11 -31.69
CA LYS A 284 42.62 25.42 -32.51
C LYS A 284 42.62 24.73 -33.89
N LEU A 285 42.83 25.56 -34.92
CA LEU A 285 43.76 25.44 -36.09
C LEU A 285 44.06 24.00 -36.56
N ILE A 286 43.84 23.62 -37.82
CA ILE A 286 44.44 24.14 -39.08
C ILE A 286 43.44 23.94 -40.22
#